data_AF-A0A800C793-F1
#
_entry.id   AF-A0A800C793-F1
#
_cell.length_a   1.000
_cell.length_b   1.000
_cell.length_c   1.000
_cell.angle_alpha   90.00
_cell.angle_beta   90.00
_cell.angle_gamma   90.00
#
_symmetry.space_group_name_H-M   'P 1'
#
loop_
_entity.id
_entity.type
_entity.pdbx_description
1 polymer ?
#
loop_
_entity_poly.entity_id
_entity_poly.type
_entity_poly.pdbx_seq_one_letter_code
_entity_poly.pdbx_strand_id
1 'polypeptide(L)'
;LREMAESREDSLCCGMGGGRIWVETLESERFSNLRLEQAIGVGAEVLATCCPYCITQFEDSRLTLKDSEVIQIKDITEILQEVI
;
A
#
# COMPACT_ATOMS: atom_id res chain seq x y z
N LEU A 1 -13.80 5.58 13.79
CA LEU A 1 -12.69 5.38 12.82
C LEU A 1 -12.83 3.96 12.29
N ARG A 2 -12.74 3.73 10.97
CA ARG A 2 -12.74 2.36 10.41
C ARG A 2 -11.29 1.98 10.11
N GLU A 3 -10.72 1.14 10.96
CA GLU A 3 -9.35 0.66 10.78
C GLU A 3 -9.32 -0.51 9.78
N MET A 4 -8.18 -0.69 9.10
CA MET A 4 -7.90 -1.89 8.32
C MET A 4 -7.84 -3.11 9.25
N ALA A 5 -8.09 -4.32 8.71
CA ALA A 5 -8.16 -5.55 9.49
C ALA A 5 -6.91 -5.76 10.38
N GLU A 6 -5.72 -5.70 9.78
CA GLU A 6 -4.44 -5.74 10.47
C GLU A 6 -3.96 -4.30 10.71
N SER A 7 -4.01 -3.83 11.96
CA SER A 7 -3.63 -2.46 12.31
C SER A 7 -2.85 -2.42 13.61
N ARG A 8 -2.22 -1.28 13.89
CA ARG A 8 -1.42 -1.06 15.11
C ARG A 8 -0.27 -2.08 15.21
N GLU A 9 -0.17 -2.81 16.33
CA GLU A 9 0.84 -3.84 16.56
C GLU A 9 0.82 -4.97 15.50
N ASP A 10 -0.34 -5.22 14.88
CA ASP A 10 -0.52 -6.26 13.87
C ASP A 10 -0.32 -5.73 12.43
N SER A 11 0.05 -4.46 12.25
CA SER A 11 0.17 -3.86 10.92
C SER A 11 1.19 -4.59 10.03
N LEU A 12 0.81 -4.82 8.78
CA LEU A 12 1.64 -5.50 7.79
C LEU A 12 2.64 -4.55 7.10
N CYS A 13 3.81 -5.11 6.76
CA CYS A 13 4.81 -4.47 5.91
C CYS A 13 4.39 -4.49 4.43
N CYS A 14 4.89 -3.57 3.61
CA CYS A 14 4.70 -3.62 2.15
C CYS A 14 5.40 -4.83 1.49
N GLY A 15 6.48 -5.34 2.11
CA GLY A 15 7.19 -6.54 1.66
C GLY A 15 8.53 -6.31 0.96
N MET A 16 8.91 -5.07 0.61
CA MET A 16 10.17 -4.74 -0.11
C MET A 16 11.41 -4.56 0.78
N GLY A 17 11.25 -4.36 2.09
CA GLY A 17 12.35 -4.12 3.02
C GLY A 17 13.30 -5.32 3.19
N GLY A 18 14.46 -5.10 3.82
CA GLY A 18 15.39 -6.20 4.16
C GLY A 18 16.03 -6.90 2.95
N GLY A 19 16.13 -6.21 1.80
CA GLY A 19 16.66 -6.77 0.56
C GLY A 19 15.65 -7.56 -0.27
N ARG A 20 14.39 -7.67 0.17
CA ARG A 20 13.33 -8.40 -0.53
C ARG A 20 12.94 -7.79 -1.88
N ILE A 21 13.27 -6.52 -2.12
CA ILE A 21 13.17 -5.90 -3.46
C ILE A 21 13.92 -6.71 -4.55
N TRP A 22 14.99 -7.43 -4.18
CA TRP A 22 15.80 -8.22 -5.11
C TRP A 22 15.33 -9.68 -5.21
N VAL A 23 14.28 -10.04 -4.47
CA VAL A 23 13.76 -11.40 -4.40
C VAL A 23 12.36 -11.38 -4.99
N GLU A 24 12.16 -12.18 -6.04
CA GLU A 24 10.86 -12.28 -6.67
C GLU A 24 9.86 -12.93 -5.70
N THR A 25 8.78 -12.20 -5.41
CA THR A 25 7.69 -12.66 -4.55
C THR A 25 6.48 -12.94 -5.42
N LEU A 26 5.96 -14.17 -5.34
CA LEU A 26 4.76 -14.58 -6.05
C LEU A 26 3.61 -13.65 -5.69
N GLU A 27 2.76 -13.31 -6.67
CA GLU A 27 1.65 -12.39 -6.48
C GLU A 27 0.74 -12.78 -5.29
N SER A 28 0.46 -14.07 -5.14
CA SER A 28 -0.36 -14.62 -4.04
C SER A 28 0.25 -14.44 -2.64
N GLU A 29 1.55 -14.14 -2.56
CA GLU A 29 2.31 -14.01 -1.31
C GLU A 29 2.68 -12.55 -1.02
N ARG A 30 2.30 -11.60 -1.89
CA ARG A 30 2.61 -10.18 -1.72
C ARG A 30 1.76 -9.57 -0.61
N PHE A 31 2.41 -9.21 0.49
CA PHE A 31 1.75 -8.47 1.58
C PHE A 31 1.13 -7.15 1.12
N SER A 32 1.69 -6.51 0.09
CA SER A 32 1.14 -5.30 -0.49
C SER A 32 -0.22 -5.49 -1.14
N ASN A 33 -0.50 -6.64 -1.75
CA ASN A 33 -1.83 -6.94 -2.32
C ASN A 33 -2.88 -7.00 -1.20
N LEU A 34 -2.61 -7.81 -0.17
CA LEU A 34 -3.46 -7.93 1.00
C LEU A 34 -3.69 -6.56 1.67
N ARG A 35 -2.64 -5.74 1.76
CA ARG A 35 -2.75 -4.41 2.38
C ARG A 35 -3.61 -3.45 1.56
N LEU A 36 -3.52 -3.47 0.24
CA LEU A 36 -4.37 -2.68 -0.64
C LEU A 36 -5.83 -3.13 -0.57
N GLU A 37 -6.09 -4.43 -0.57
CA GLU A 37 -7.45 -4.98 -0.41
C GLU A 37 -8.09 -4.52 0.90
N GLN A 38 -7.32 -4.46 2.00
CA GLN A 38 -7.81 -3.93 3.27
C GLN A 38 -8.14 -2.45 3.20
N ALA A 39 -7.28 -1.64 2.57
CA ALA A 39 -7.51 -0.21 2.39
C ALA A 39 -8.76 0.07 1.55
N ILE A 40 -8.93 -0.65 0.43
CA ILE A 40 -10.12 -0.58 -0.41
C ILE A 40 -11.35 -1.06 0.37
N GLY A 41 -11.24 -2.16 1.11
CA GLY A 41 -12.32 -2.75 1.89
C GLY A 41 -12.87 -1.84 2.99
N VAL A 42 -12.03 -0.94 3.55
CA VAL A 42 -12.49 0.10 4.48
C VAL A 42 -13.06 1.35 3.79
N GLY A 43 -12.92 1.45 2.47
CA GLY A 43 -13.38 2.58 1.66
C GLY A 43 -12.38 3.73 1.59
N ALA A 44 -11.07 3.46 1.71
CA ALA A 44 -10.05 4.49 1.56
C ALA A 44 -9.86 4.86 0.08
N GLU A 45 -9.86 6.17 -0.20
CA GLU A 45 -9.56 6.73 -1.53
C GLU A 45 -8.06 7.00 -1.72
N VAL A 46 -7.33 7.16 -0.61
CA VAL A 46 -5.89 7.44 -0.60
C VAL A 46 -5.18 6.55 0.41
N LEU A 47 -4.12 5.86 -0.02
CA LEU A 47 -3.15 5.19 0.83
C LEU A 47 -1.88 6.04 0.91
N ALA A 48 -1.66 6.70 2.06
CA ALA A 48 -0.50 7.54 2.30
C ALA A 48 0.65 6.77 2.96
N THR A 49 1.89 7.07 2.57
CA THR A 49 3.11 6.53 3.18
C THR A 49 4.24 7.56 3.13
N CYS A 50 5.34 7.34 3.84
CA CYS A 50 6.56 8.16 3.78
C CYS A 50 7.78 7.38 3.28
N CYS A 51 7.57 6.16 2.78
CA CYS A 51 8.63 5.26 2.35
C CYS A 51 8.55 5.03 0.84
N PRO A 52 9.60 5.39 0.06
CA PRO A 52 9.59 5.24 -1.40
C PRO A 52 9.46 3.77 -1.82
N TYR A 53 10.02 2.82 -1.05
CA TYR A 53 9.84 1.40 -1.32
C TYR A 53 8.39 0.95 -1.15
N CYS A 54 7.66 1.50 -0.17
CA CYS A 54 6.24 1.22 -0.04
C CYS A 54 5.47 1.73 -1.25
N ILE A 55 5.78 2.95 -1.73
CA ILE A 55 5.13 3.52 -2.92
C ILE A 55 5.34 2.60 -4.12
N THR A 56 6.59 2.24 -4.42
CA THR A 56 6.90 1.33 -5.54
C THR A 56 6.16 0.01 -5.42
N GLN A 57 6.17 -0.62 -4.24
CA GLN A 57 5.53 -1.93 -4.05
C GLN A 57 4.01 -1.85 -4.18
N PHE A 58 3.39 -0.80 -3.61
CA PHE A 58 1.96 -0.63 -3.67
C PHE A 58 1.51 -0.28 -5.08
N GLU A 59 2.27 0.54 -5.83
CA GLU A 59 1.94 0.83 -7.23
C GLU A 59 2.02 -0.43 -8.10
N ASP A 60 3.08 -1.24 -7.92
CA ASP A 60 3.20 -2.52 -8.63
C ASP A 60 2.02 -3.45 -8.33
N SER A 61 1.66 -3.58 -7.05
CA SER A 61 0.47 -4.34 -6.62
C SER A 61 -0.86 -3.75 -7.12
N ARG A 62 -0.97 -2.42 -7.18
CA ARG A 62 -2.16 -1.74 -7.69
C ARG A 62 -2.39 -2.10 -9.16
N LEU A 63 -1.34 -2.24 -9.96
CA LEU A 63 -1.48 -2.62 -11.37
C LEU A 63 -2.01 -4.04 -11.59
N THR A 64 -1.90 -4.95 -10.61
CA THR A 64 -2.35 -6.35 -10.77
C THR A 64 -3.74 -6.62 -10.17
N LEU A 65 -4.20 -5.79 -9.24
CA LEU A 65 -5.51 -5.92 -8.60
C LEU A 65 -6.66 -5.50 -9.55
N LYS A 66 -7.72 -6.32 -9.61
CA LYS A 66 -9.00 -5.93 -10.25
C LYS A 66 -9.69 -4.91 -9.34
N ASP A 67 -10.21 -3.82 -9.90
CA ASP A 67 -10.79 -2.65 -9.19
C ASP A 67 -9.77 -1.67 -8.56
N SER A 68 -8.53 -1.65 -9.05
CA SER A 68 -7.44 -0.82 -8.51
C SER A 68 -7.41 0.64 -8.98
N GLU A 69 -8.34 1.06 -9.85
CA GLU A 69 -8.52 2.47 -10.22
C GLU A 69 -9.09 3.32 -9.07
N VAL A 70 -9.48 2.69 -7.95
CA VAL A 70 -10.23 3.33 -6.87
C VAL A 70 -9.33 3.99 -5.81
N ILE A 71 -8.09 3.53 -5.64
CA ILE A 71 -7.21 4.03 -4.56
C ILE A 71 -5.94 4.67 -5.11
N GLN A 72 -5.65 5.90 -4.66
CA GLN A 72 -4.41 6.61 -4.96
C GLN A 72 -3.34 6.28 -3.92
N ILE A 73 -2.12 6.01 -4.36
CA ILE A 73 -0.97 5.86 -3.45
C ILE A 73 -0.19 7.16 -3.49
N LYS A 74 0.08 7.74 -2.31
CA LYS A 74 0.78 9.03 -2.21
C LYS A 74 1.85 9.02 -1.14
N ASP A 75 2.92 9.76 -1.40
CA ASP A 75 3.81 10.19 -0.34
C ASP A 75 3.11 11.25 0.54
N ILE A 76 3.44 11.27 1.83
CA ILE A 76 2.91 12.28 2.75
C ILE A 76 3.25 13.71 2.31
N THR A 77 4.38 13.92 1.63
CA THR A 77 4.79 15.23 1.10
C THR A 77 3.92 15.70 -0.07
N GLU A 78 3.39 14.79 -0.89
CA GLU A 78 2.45 15.15 -1.97
C GLU A 78 1.13 15.66 -1.38
N ILE A 79 0.65 15.02 -0.32
CA ILE A 79 -0.55 15.46 0.40
C ILE A 79 -0.34 16.83 1.03
N LEU A 80 0.83 17.07 1.62
CA LEU A 80 1.19 18.39 2.15
C LEU A 80 1.22 19.47 1.06
N GLN A 81 1.72 19.13 -0.13
CA GLN A 81 1.79 20.06 -1.26
C GLN A 81 0.40 20.44 -1.80
N GLU A 82 -0.60 19.56 -1.71
CA GLU A 82 -1.97 19.85 -2.19
C GLU A 82 -2.72 20.90 -1.35
N VAL A 83 -2.23 21.22 -0.15
CA VAL A 83 -2.91 22.12 0.81
C VAL A 83 -2.16 23.43 1.08
N ILE A 84 -1.04 23.68 0.39
CA ILE A 84 -0.23 24.90 0.48
C ILE A 84 -0.42 25.72 -0.80
#